data_AF-A0A1H1FIJ9-F1
#
_entry.id   AF-A0A1H1FIJ9-F1
#
_cell.length_a   1.000
_cell.length_b   1.000
_cell.length_c   1.000
_cell.angle_alpha   90.00
_cell.angle_beta   90.00
_cell.angle_gamma   90.00
#
_symmetry.space_group_name_H-M   'P 1'
#
loop_
_entity.id
_entity.type
_entity.pdbx_description
1 polymer ?
#
loop_
_entity_poly.entity_id
_entity_poly.type
_entity_poly.pdbx_seq_one_letter_code
_entity_poly.pdbx_strand_id
1 'polypeptide(L)'
;MSSWKRAMLAAVSGVALLGALGCSPSGSGDTSDSPSATQASGGKSLESLDPCTMLSEAELKSFGLELPGEPTEDLPWSPGCYYEGDPITLTLFKDTRNTVSSNAEKSTWAEFERLQVNGRSGARTITKGATQARICNVMFDAGDGLIQVQATESRLPESVDECAKALEIAKKVEPNVPEPA
;
A
#
# COMPACT_ATOMS: atom_id res chain seq x y z
N MET A 1 -38.77 -7.63 -35.80
CA MET A 1 -38.51 -7.56 -37.25
C MET A 1 -37.97 -6.17 -37.57
N SER A 2 -36.68 -6.05 -37.92
CA SER A 2 -35.99 -4.95 -38.65
C SER A 2 -34.48 -5.12 -38.39
N SER A 3 -33.76 -5.93 -39.19
CA SER A 3 -32.95 -5.54 -40.37
C SER A 3 -31.92 -4.44 -40.06
N TRP A 4 -30.67 -4.79 -39.73
CA TRP A 4 -29.52 -4.96 -40.63
C TRP A 4 -29.06 -3.68 -41.34
N LYS A 5 -27.81 -3.24 -41.06
CA LYS A 5 -26.76 -2.95 -42.06
C LYS A 5 -25.38 -3.03 -41.40
N ARG A 6 -24.55 -3.95 -41.92
CA ARG A 6 -23.10 -3.94 -41.74
C ARG A 6 -22.53 -2.94 -42.75
N ALA A 7 -21.51 -2.19 -42.36
CA ALA A 7 -20.62 -1.51 -43.30
C ALA A 7 -19.17 -1.85 -42.92
N MET A 8 -18.44 -2.35 -43.92
CA MET A 8 -17.01 -2.65 -43.96
C MET A 8 -16.25 -1.46 -44.58
N LEU A 9 -14.90 -1.55 -44.52
CA LEU A 9 -13.84 -0.79 -45.24
C LEU A 9 -13.18 0.32 -44.41
N ALA A 10 -11.86 0.54 -44.42
CA ALA A 10 -10.71 -0.11 -45.05
C ALA A 10 -9.41 0.34 -44.36
N ALA A 11 -8.33 -0.43 -44.54
CA ALA A 11 -6.97 -0.20 -44.07
C ALA A 11 -6.19 0.85 -44.89
N VAL A 12 -5.18 1.51 -44.28
CA VAL A 12 -3.94 1.97 -44.94
C VAL A 12 -2.78 2.00 -43.93
N SER A 13 -1.61 1.53 -44.38
CA SER A 13 -0.33 1.30 -43.69
C SER A 13 0.65 2.49 -43.72
N GLY A 14 1.72 2.39 -42.91
CA GLY A 14 3.03 3.08 -43.08
C GLY A 14 3.28 4.20 -42.05
N VAL A 15 4.47 4.40 -41.47
CA VAL A 15 5.85 4.23 -41.96
C VAL A 15 6.82 4.07 -40.77
N ALA A 16 7.85 3.24 -40.92
CA ALA A 16 9.00 3.11 -40.01
C ALA A 16 10.07 4.17 -40.34
N LEU A 17 10.70 4.76 -39.32
CA LEU A 17 11.95 5.53 -39.47
C LEU A 17 12.97 5.08 -38.41
N LEU A 18 14.07 4.54 -38.92
CA LEU A 18 15.33 4.27 -38.22
C LEU A 18 16.19 5.54 -38.21
N GLY A 19 16.91 5.78 -37.10
CA GLY A 19 18.04 6.70 -37.03
C GLY A 19 18.49 6.87 -35.57
N ALA A 20 19.75 6.95 -35.20
CA ALA A 20 21.02 6.83 -35.88
C ALA A 20 22.06 6.55 -34.78
N LEU A 21 23.08 5.76 -35.09
CA LEU A 21 24.27 5.57 -34.26
C LEU A 21 25.08 6.87 -34.23
N GLY A 22 25.49 7.31 -33.03
CA GLY A 22 26.47 8.39 -32.86
C GLY A 22 27.37 8.07 -31.67
N CYS A 23 28.64 7.75 -31.96
CA CYS A 23 29.67 7.46 -30.97
C CYS A 23 30.91 8.32 -31.27
N SER A 24 31.64 8.66 -30.20
CA SER A 24 33.02 9.23 -30.10
C SER A 24 33.18 10.77 -30.00
N PRO A 25 34.28 11.28 -29.40
CA PRO A 25 34.93 10.90 -28.13
C PRO A 25 35.31 12.12 -27.22
N SER A 26 35.59 11.81 -25.95
CA SER A 26 36.49 12.45 -24.97
C SER A 26 36.62 13.99 -24.86
N GLY A 27 36.22 14.53 -23.71
CA GLY A 27 36.65 15.83 -23.18
C GLY A 27 36.40 15.92 -21.67
N SER A 28 37.48 15.89 -20.89
CA SER A 28 37.54 15.89 -19.42
C SER A 28 37.03 17.17 -18.76
N GLY A 29 36.47 17.06 -17.55
CA GLY A 29 36.48 18.16 -16.56
C GLY A 29 35.22 18.29 -15.70
N ASP A 30 35.32 17.78 -14.48
CA ASP A 30 34.61 18.23 -13.27
C ASP A 30 33.07 18.11 -13.22
N THR A 31 32.58 16.88 -13.05
CA THR A 31 31.30 16.66 -12.37
C THR A 31 31.56 16.46 -10.88
N SER A 32 31.10 17.42 -10.07
CA SER A 32 30.90 17.23 -8.65
C SER A 32 29.92 16.07 -8.44
N ASP A 33 30.46 14.89 -8.12
CA ASP A 33 29.71 13.78 -7.53
C ASP A 33 29.19 14.22 -6.15
N SER A 34 27.99 14.80 -6.12
CA SER A 34 27.11 14.57 -4.98
C SER A 34 26.63 13.13 -5.10
N PRO A 35 26.95 12.23 -4.17
CA PRO A 35 26.19 11.01 -4.07
C PRO A 35 24.80 11.42 -3.60
N SER A 36 23.86 11.52 -4.56
CA SER A 36 22.46 11.30 -4.24
C SER A 36 22.42 10.00 -3.45
N ALA A 37 22.06 10.09 -2.19
CA ALA A 37 21.72 8.96 -1.37
C ALA A 37 20.50 8.28 -2.03
N THR A 38 20.75 7.42 -3.00
CA THR A 38 19.90 6.26 -3.22
C THR A 38 20.03 5.46 -1.94
N GLN A 39 19.11 5.72 -1.02
CA GLN A 39 18.90 4.89 0.15
C GLN A 39 18.67 3.50 -0.41
N ALA A 40 19.69 2.64 -0.27
CA ALA A 40 19.59 1.26 -0.64
C ALA A 40 18.47 0.68 0.21
N SER A 41 17.30 0.46 -0.38
CA SER A 41 16.34 -0.53 0.09
C SER A 41 17.02 -1.89 -0.09
N GLY A 42 18.00 -2.17 0.77
CA GLY A 42 18.50 -3.52 0.97
C GLY A 42 17.29 -4.33 1.39
N GLY A 43 16.83 -5.20 0.48
CA GLY A 43 15.54 -5.90 0.58
C GLY A 43 15.41 -6.58 1.93
N LYS A 44 14.73 -5.91 2.87
CA LYS A 44 14.31 -6.53 4.12
C LYS A 44 13.24 -7.54 3.71
N SER A 45 13.34 -8.78 4.14
CA SER A 45 12.20 -9.70 3.99
C SER A 45 11.05 -9.18 4.84
N LEU A 46 9.81 -9.30 4.35
CA LEU A 46 8.61 -8.96 5.13
C LEU A 46 8.61 -9.73 6.47
N GLU A 47 9.12 -10.97 6.47
CA GLU A 47 9.26 -11.80 7.67
C GLU A 47 10.09 -11.13 8.77
N SER A 48 11.13 -10.37 8.42
CA SER A 48 12.01 -9.68 9.37
C SER A 48 11.52 -8.31 9.83
N LEU A 49 10.44 -7.79 9.22
CA LEU A 49 9.91 -6.47 9.51
C LEU A 49 9.18 -6.46 10.86
N ASP A 50 9.51 -5.52 11.74
CA ASP A 50 8.77 -5.28 12.98
C ASP A 50 7.63 -4.26 12.71
N PRO A 51 6.35 -4.63 12.87
CA PRO A 51 5.22 -3.72 12.69
C PRO A 51 5.26 -2.45 13.53
N CYS A 52 5.87 -2.48 14.72
CA CYS A 52 5.98 -1.30 15.58
C CYS A 52 6.99 -0.26 15.08
N THR A 53 7.74 -0.57 14.02
CA THR A 53 8.78 0.29 13.43
C THR A 53 8.41 0.84 12.06
N MET A 54 7.21 0.52 11.56
CA MET A 54 6.72 0.93 10.24
C MET A 54 6.46 2.44 10.10
N LEU A 55 6.31 3.14 11.23
CA LEU A 55 6.17 4.59 11.31
C LEU A 55 7.12 5.13 12.37
N SER A 56 7.66 6.33 12.12
CA SER A 56 8.43 7.05 13.13
C SER A 56 7.52 7.59 14.23
N GLU A 57 8.10 7.87 15.41
CA GLU A 57 7.35 8.51 16.51
C GLU A 57 6.71 9.84 16.10
N ALA A 58 7.37 10.61 15.23
CA ALA A 58 6.86 11.89 14.75
C ALA A 58 5.62 11.69 13.86
N GLU A 59 5.63 10.66 13.00
CA GLU A 59 4.48 10.30 12.18
C GLU A 59 3.32 9.80 13.04
N LEU A 60 3.58 8.90 14.00
CA LEU A 60 2.56 8.40 14.94
C LEU A 60 1.90 9.56 15.71
N LYS A 61 2.70 10.46 16.28
CA LYS A 61 2.18 11.67 16.96
C LYS A 61 1.41 12.59 16.01
N SER A 62 1.83 12.73 14.75
CA SER A 62 1.13 13.55 13.77
C SER A 62 -0.27 13.00 13.41
N PHE A 63 -0.48 11.70 13.62
CA PHE A 63 -1.78 11.05 13.49
C PHE A 63 -2.61 11.05 14.78
N GLY A 64 -2.09 11.62 15.88
CA GLY A 64 -2.76 11.63 17.17
C GLY A 64 -2.68 10.30 17.93
N LEU A 65 -1.71 9.46 17.59
CA LEU A 65 -1.50 8.16 18.23
C LEU A 65 -0.56 8.27 19.43
N GLU A 66 -0.86 7.48 20.45
CA GLU A 66 -0.07 7.39 21.67
C GLU A 66 1.13 6.45 21.49
N LEU A 67 2.16 6.66 22.32
CA LEU A 67 3.39 5.87 22.33
C LEU A 67 3.63 5.30 23.74
N PRO A 68 4.29 4.14 23.86
CA PRO A 68 4.72 3.25 22.77
C PRO A 68 3.54 2.46 22.17
N GLY A 69 3.72 1.89 20.98
CA GLY A 69 2.80 0.89 20.46
C GLY A 69 2.92 -0.44 21.19
N GLU A 70 1.85 -1.23 21.19
CA GLU A 70 1.76 -2.53 21.83
C GLU A 70 1.80 -3.65 20.77
N PRO A 71 2.79 -4.56 20.81
CA PRO A 71 2.81 -5.69 19.89
C PRO A 71 1.58 -6.58 20.03
N THR A 72 1.03 -7.04 18.91
CA THR A 72 -0.05 -8.03 18.87
C THR A 72 0.41 -9.27 18.11
N GLU A 73 0.20 -10.45 18.68
CA GLU A 73 0.67 -11.72 18.11
C GLU A 73 -0.46 -12.75 18.02
N ASP A 74 -1.66 -12.30 17.63
CA ASP A 74 -2.84 -13.17 17.55
C ASP A 74 -2.62 -14.35 16.60
N LEU A 75 -1.82 -14.16 15.55
CA LEU A 75 -1.47 -15.17 14.56
C LEU A 75 0.04 -15.12 14.25
N PRO A 76 0.76 -16.26 14.23
CA PRO A 76 2.21 -16.28 13.98
C PRO A 76 2.63 -15.70 12.63
N TRP A 77 1.78 -15.83 11.61
CA TRP A 77 2.02 -15.29 10.25
C TRP A 77 1.49 -13.88 10.06
N SER A 78 0.84 -13.29 11.09
CA SER A 78 0.27 -11.95 11.00
C SER A 78 0.47 -11.11 12.27
N PRO A 79 1.70 -10.99 12.80
CA PRO A 79 1.95 -10.12 13.95
C PRO A 79 1.68 -8.65 13.58
N GLY A 80 1.32 -7.87 14.58
CA GLY A 80 1.00 -6.46 14.44
C GLY A 80 1.50 -5.59 15.58
N CYS A 81 1.17 -4.31 15.47
CA CYS A 81 1.43 -3.29 16.49
C CYS A 81 0.20 -2.41 16.62
N TYR A 82 -0.36 -2.37 17.82
CA TYR A 82 -1.50 -1.57 18.20
C TYR A 82 -1.04 -0.22 18.76
N TYR A 83 -1.77 0.83 18.44
CA TYR A 83 -1.59 2.16 18.99
C TYR A 83 -2.94 2.70 19.44
N GLU A 84 -2.99 3.12 20.71
CA GLU A 84 -4.09 3.93 21.22
C GLU A 84 -4.12 5.31 20.54
N GLY A 85 -5.31 5.91 20.53
CA GLY A 85 -5.51 7.26 20.00
C GLY A 85 -6.97 7.72 20.10
N ASP A 86 -7.15 9.03 20.00
CA ASP A 86 -8.45 9.70 20.03
C ASP A 86 -8.55 10.70 18.87
N PRO A 87 -9.50 10.53 17.92
CA PRO A 87 -10.64 9.60 17.95
C PRO A 87 -10.40 8.24 17.27
N ILE A 88 -9.18 7.96 16.80
CA ILE A 88 -8.86 6.74 16.04
C ILE A 88 -7.81 5.93 16.79
N THR A 89 -8.01 4.62 16.88
CA THR A 89 -6.95 3.65 17.19
C THR A 89 -6.42 3.02 15.91
N LEU A 90 -5.18 2.57 15.93
CA LEU A 90 -4.48 2.01 14.77
C LEU A 90 -3.91 0.64 15.10
N THR A 91 -4.05 -0.32 14.20
CA THR A 91 -3.23 -1.53 14.20
C THR A 91 -2.54 -1.71 12.87
N LEU A 92 -1.22 -1.85 12.90
CA LEU A 92 -0.39 -2.18 11.74
C LEU A 92 -0.08 -3.66 11.78
N PHE A 93 -0.41 -4.41 10.73
CA PHE A 93 -0.07 -5.82 10.60
C PHE A 93 0.83 -6.04 9.39
N LYS A 94 1.79 -6.97 9.51
CA LYS A 94 2.30 -7.69 8.35
C LYS A 94 1.53 -9.00 8.21
N ASP A 95 1.33 -9.51 7.01
CA ASP A 95 0.82 -10.86 6.75
C ASP A 95 1.74 -11.54 5.74
N THR A 96 2.47 -12.56 6.18
CA THR A 96 3.47 -13.27 5.38
C THR A 96 2.89 -14.45 4.59
N ARG A 97 1.57 -14.67 4.65
CA ARG A 97 0.90 -15.81 3.99
C ARG A 97 0.02 -15.39 2.83
N ASN A 98 -0.48 -14.16 2.86
CA ASN A 98 -1.46 -13.70 1.89
C ASN A 98 -0.99 -12.45 1.14
N THR A 99 -1.48 -12.31 -0.08
CA THR A 99 -1.35 -11.09 -0.90
C THR A 99 -2.71 -10.42 -1.00
N VAL A 100 -2.77 -9.21 -1.57
CA VAL A 100 -4.03 -8.53 -1.89
C VAL A 100 -4.87 -9.42 -2.81
N SER A 101 -4.24 -10.08 -3.78
CA SER A 101 -4.96 -10.97 -4.71
C SER A 101 -5.57 -12.18 -4.01
N SER A 102 -4.84 -12.85 -3.11
CA SER A 102 -5.39 -14.01 -2.41
C SER A 102 -6.44 -13.62 -1.36
N ASN A 103 -6.36 -12.41 -0.80
CA ASN A 103 -7.41 -11.89 0.09
C ASN A 103 -8.71 -11.59 -0.65
N ALA A 104 -8.67 -11.17 -1.92
CA ALA A 104 -9.89 -10.86 -2.69
C ALA A 104 -10.85 -12.06 -2.80
N GLU A 105 -10.33 -13.28 -2.70
CA GLU A 105 -11.11 -14.53 -2.79
C GLU A 105 -11.75 -14.96 -1.45
N LYS A 106 -11.44 -14.26 -0.35
CA LYS A 106 -11.94 -14.64 0.99
C LYS A 106 -13.39 -14.21 1.18
N SER A 107 -14.21 -15.10 1.74
CA SER A 107 -15.62 -14.84 2.05
C SER A 107 -15.84 -14.01 3.33
N THR A 108 -14.78 -13.56 4.01
CA THR A 108 -14.87 -12.82 5.28
C THR A 108 -15.23 -11.34 5.08
N TRP A 109 -15.05 -10.81 3.88
CA TRP A 109 -15.30 -9.41 3.57
C TRP A 109 -16.79 -9.12 3.35
N ALA A 110 -17.26 -8.03 3.93
CA ALA A 110 -18.49 -7.36 3.51
C ALA A 110 -18.22 -6.48 2.29
N GLU A 111 -17.07 -5.81 2.29
CA GLU A 111 -16.58 -5.01 1.16
C GLU A 111 -15.11 -5.31 0.88
N PHE A 112 -14.77 -5.41 -0.40
CA PHE A 112 -13.41 -5.51 -0.88
C PHE A 112 -13.29 -4.61 -2.13
N GLU A 113 -12.74 -3.42 -1.95
CA GLU A 113 -12.56 -2.44 -3.02
C GLU A 113 -11.08 -2.37 -3.40
N ARG A 114 -10.73 -2.75 -4.63
CA ARG A 114 -9.37 -2.63 -5.13
C ARG A 114 -8.98 -1.16 -5.28
N LEU A 115 -7.77 -0.83 -4.85
CA LEU A 115 -7.19 0.51 -4.96
C LEU A 115 -5.67 0.41 -5.16
N GLN A 116 -4.99 1.55 -5.17
CA GLN A 116 -3.53 1.61 -5.14
C GLN A 116 -3.04 2.39 -3.92
N VAL A 117 -1.97 1.90 -3.30
CA VAL A 117 -1.21 2.62 -2.26
C VAL A 117 0.14 2.98 -2.85
N ASN A 118 0.33 4.27 -3.17
CA ASN A 118 1.55 4.78 -3.83
C ASN A 118 1.99 4.00 -5.09
N GLY A 119 1.03 3.46 -5.86
CA GLY A 119 1.30 2.67 -7.06
C GLY A 119 1.34 1.15 -6.84
N ARG A 120 1.38 0.68 -5.58
CA ARG A 120 1.29 -0.74 -5.24
C ARG A 120 -0.15 -1.23 -5.31
N SER A 121 -0.31 -2.50 -5.69
CA SER A 121 -1.59 -3.22 -5.61
C SER A 121 -2.10 -3.19 -4.17
N GLY A 122 -3.34 -2.76 -3.99
CA GLY A 122 -3.97 -2.63 -2.67
C GLY A 122 -5.48 -2.81 -2.69
N ALA A 123 -6.07 -2.82 -1.50
CA ALA A 123 -7.51 -2.87 -1.31
C ALA A 123 -7.94 -2.16 -0.03
N ARG A 124 -9.10 -1.52 -0.07
CA ARG A 124 -9.88 -1.17 1.12
C ARG A 124 -10.80 -2.34 1.44
N THR A 125 -10.85 -2.77 2.70
CA THR A 125 -11.73 -3.86 3.10
C THR A 125 -12.48 -3.55 4.39
N ILE A 126 -13.73 -4.04 4.43
CA ILE A 126 -14.56 -4.07 5.63
C ILE A 126 -14.90 -5.53 5.90
N THR A 127 -14.54 -6.02 7.08
CA THR A 127 -14.89 -7.38 7.52
C THR A 127 -16.38 -7.45 7.83
N LYS A 128 -17.01 -8.61 7.57
CA LYS A 128 -18.40 -8.84 8.00
C LYS A 128 -18.55 -8.57 9.50
N GLY A 129 -19.52 -7.72 9.86
CA GLY A 129 -19.78 -7.28 11.23
C GLY A 129 -19.00 -6.04 11.68
N ALA A 130 -17.95 -5.63 10.96
CA ALA A 130 -17.09 -4.50 11.36
C ALA A 130 -17.70 -3.12 11.09
N THR A 131 -18.69 -3.01 10.20
CA THR A 131 -19.39 -1.74 9.92
C THR A 131 -20.02 -1.12 11.16
N GLN A 132 -20.56 -1.95 12.06
CA GLN A 132 -21.12 -1.48 13.34
C GLN A 132 -20.02 -1.09 14.34
N ALA A 133 -18.82 -1.64 14.17
CA ALA A 133 -17.66 -1.38 15.00
C ALA A 133 -16.76 -0.24 14.45
N ARG A 134 -17.12 0.39 13.32
CA ARG A 134 -16.35 1.46 12.67
C ARG A 134 -14.89 1.08 12.40
N ILE A 135 -14.69 -0.15 11.93
CA ILE A 135 -13.38 -0.70 11.59
C ILE A 135 -13.23 -0.72 10.07
N CYS A 136 -12.14 -0.14 9.59
CA CYS A 136 -11.76 -0.23 8.19
C CYS A 136 -10.30 -0.64 8.05
N ASN A 137 -10.03 -1.43 7.01
CA ASN A 137 -8.68 -1.87 6.69
C ASN A 137 -8.28 -1.32 5.31
N VAL A 138 -7.01 -0.97 5.19
CA VAL A 138 -6.35 -0.79 3.89
C VAL A 138 -5.15 -1.71 3.86
N MET A 139 -5.08 -2.55 2.83
CA MET A 139 -3.97 -3.47 2.60
C MET A 139 -3.25 -3.17 1.29
N PHE A 140 -1.97 -3.49 1.22
CA PHE A 140 -1.17 -3.40 0.00
C PHE A 140 -0.04 -4.44 -0.01
N ASP A 141 0.34 -4.89 -1.20
CA ASP A 141 1.38 -5.90 -1.38
C ASP A 141 2.76 -5.35 -0.97
N ALA A 142 3.53 -6.15 -0.22
CA ALA A 142 4.87 -5.82 0.26
C ALA A 142 5.69 -7.09 0.47
N GLY A 143 6.92 -7.16 -0.04
CA GLY A 143 7.68 -8.40 -0.06
C GLY A 143 6.90 -9.55 -0.70
N ASP A 144 6.87 -10.70 -0.02
CA ASP A 144 6.14 -11.91 -0.41
C ASP A 144 4.72 -12.01 0.17
N GLY A 145 4.24 -10.94 0.82
CA GLY A 145 2.94 -10.89 1.47
C GLY A 145 2.26 -9.52 1.35
N LEU A 146 1.67 -9.05 2.44
CA LEU A 146 1.04 -7.73 2.50
C LEU A 146 1.24 -7.02 3.83
N ILE A 147 1.02 -5.70 3.80
CA ILE A 147 0.76 -4.88 4.99
C ILE A 147 -0.73 -4.62 5.07
N GLN A 148 -1.30 -4.69 6.27
CA GLN A 148 -2.66 -4.25 6.56
C GLN A 148 -2.63 -3.14 7.62
N VAL A 149 -3.24 -2.02 7.29
CA VAL A 149 -3.48 -0.88 8.18
C VAL A 149 -4.94 -0.92 8.60
N GLN A 150 -5.21 -1.17 9.87
CA GLN A 150 -6.55 -1.14 10.45
C GLN A 150 -6.74 0.13 11.25
N ALA A 151 -7.73 0.94 10.89
CA ALA A 151 -8.16 2.09 11.68
C ALA A 151 -9.54 1.82 12.27
N THR A 152 -9.73 2.21 13.53
CA THR A 152 -11.00 2.08 14.24
C THR A 152 -11.39 3.41 14.87
N GLU A 153 -12.61 3.89 14.65
CA GLU A 153 -13.14 5.04 15.38
C GLU A 153 -13.57 4.62 16.79
N SER A 154 -12.84 5.08 17.81
CA SER A 154 -12.95 4.61 19.20
C SER A 154 -14.03 5.30 20.03
N ARG A 155 -14.56 6.46 19.57
CA ARG A 155 -15.60 7.23 20.26
C ARG A 155 -16.74 7.65 19.33
N LEU A 156 -17.98 7.35 19.75
CA LEU A 156 -19.20 7.91 19.17
C LEU A 156 -19.57 9.24 19.89
N PRO A 157 -19.99 10.31 19.20
CA PRO A 157 -20.31 10.42 17.76
C PRO A 157 -19.23 11.07 16.88
N GLU A 158 -18.91 10.35 15.79
CA GLU A 158 -18.65 10.67 14.37
C GLU A 158 -18.08 12.04 13.99
N SER A 159 -16.76 12.05 13.71
CA SER A 159 -16.22 13.05 12.77
C SER A 159 -15.10 12.53 11.88
N VAL A 160 -14.65 11.28 12.05
CA VAL A 160 -13.51 10.77 11.31
C VAL A 160 -13.91 9.57 10.46
N ASP A 161 -13.64 9.69 9.16
CA ASP A 161 -13.71 8.58 8.22
C ASP A 161 -12.51 7.64 8.46
N GLU A 162 -12.78 6.51 9.12
CA GLU A 162 -11.79 5.51 9.46
C GLU A 162 -11.10 4.92 8.22
N CYS A 163 -11.82 4.83 7.10
CA CYS A 163 -11.30 4.32 5.85
C CYS A 163 -10.36 5.32 5.17
N ALA A 164 -10.70 6.60 5.17
CA ALA A 164 -9.83 7.66 4.68
C ALA A 164 -8.56 7.73 5.53
N LYS A 165 -8.67 7.61 6.86
CA LYS A 165 -7.53 7.59 7.78
C LYS A 165 -6.62 6.37 7.55
N ALA A 166 -7.19 5.18 7.41
CA ALA A 166 -6.43 3.97 7.09
C ALA A 166 -5.66 4.12 5.76
N LEU A 167 -6.26 4.73 4.73
CA LEU A 167 -5.60 4.96 3.45
C LEU A 167 -4.47 5.99 3.55
N GLU A 168 -4.69 7.08 4.29
CA GLU A 168 -3.66 8.09 4.56
C GLU A 168 -2.43 7.48 5.23
N ILE A 169 -2.66 6.67 6.27
CA ILE A 169 -1.59 6.00 7.02
C ILE A 169 -0.91 4.94 6.15
N ALA A 170 -1.66 4.15 5.37
CA ALA A 170 -1.08 3.17 4.45
C ALA A 170 -0.09 3.80 3.47
N LYS A 171 -0.40 5.00 2.96
CA LYS A 171 0.53 5.76 2.09
C LYS A 171 1.78 6.25 2.80
N LYS A 172 1.76 6.39 4.12
CA LYS A 172 2.96 6.70 4.93
C LYS A 172 3.75 5.46 5.30
N VAL A 173 3.08 4.33 5.51
CA VAL A 173 3.73 3.05 5.81
C VAL A 173 4.46 2.48 4.58
N GLU A 174 3.85 2.57 3.40
CA GLU A 174 4.37 1.97 2.16
C GLU A 174 5.87 2.21 1.87
N PRO A 175 6.43 3.43 1.97
CA PRO A 175 7.86 3.64 1.70
C PRO A 175 8.79 2.99 2.75
N ASN A 176 8.27 2.60 3.90
CA ASN A 176 9.04 2.03 5.01
C ASN A 176 9.08 0.49 4.98
N VAL A 177 8.41 -0.13 4.00
CA VAL A 177 8.30 -1.59 3.89
C VAL A 177 8.87 -2.12 2.56
N PRO A 178 9.23 -3.40 2.48
CA PRO A 178 9.88 -3.97 1.31
C PRO A 178 9.02 -3.84 0.04
N GLU A 179 9.66 -3.65 -1.11
CA GLU A 179 8.98 -3.74 -2.42
C GLU A 179 8.33 -5.12 -2.59
N PRO A 180 7.17 -5.19 -3.26
CA PRO A 180 6.55 -6.47 -3.59
C PRO A 180 7.43 -7.30 -4.53
N ALA A 181 7.41 -8.63 -4.35
CA ALA A 181 8.20 -9.60 -5.10
C ALA A 181 7.65 -9.90 -6.52
#